data_AF-A0A914DFH0-F1
#
_entry.id   AF-A0A914DFH0-F1
#
_cell.length_a   1.000
_cell.length_b   1.000
_cell.length_c   1.000
_cell.angle_alpha   90.00
_cell.angle_beta   90.00
_cell.angle_gamma   90.00
#
_symmetry.space_group_name_H-M   'P 1'
#
loop_
_entity.id
_entity.type
_entity.pdbx_description
1 polymer ?
#
loop_
_entity_poly.entity_id
_entity_poly.type
_entity_poly.pdbx_seq_one_letter_code
_entity_poly.pdbx_strand_id
1 'polypeptide(L)'
;MTHYKLYYFDMGGRAEFMRMMFHYAGASFEDDKLYKEEFEPAAAKGLPIFEKYLKESGNGFYFKSGLTWADFFLSSFWEVLNHLIPDFFEKHPLLKENADKVNALPQIQKYLKERGDINKRPA
;
A
#
# COMPACT_ATOMS: atom_id res chain seq x y z
N MET A 1 11.83 -17.67 30.49
CA MET A 1 12.15 -16.48 29.69
C MET A 1 11.00 -16.26 28.72
N THR A 2 10.46 -15.05 28.66
CA THR A 2 9.39 -14.70 27.72
C THR A 2 9.99 -14.62 26.32
N HIS A 3 9.40 -15.34 25.36
CA HIS A 3 9.86 -15.39 23.99
C HIS A 3 8.88 -14.62 23.11
N TYR A 4 9.39 -13.67 22.32
CA TYR A 4 8.58 -12.75 21.51
C TYR A 4 8.71 -13.06 20.02
N LYS A 5 7.63 -12.85 19.26
CA LYS A 5 7.65 -12.89 17.80
C LYS A 5 7.55 -11.46 17.26
N LEU A 6 8.55 -11.01 16.51
CA LEU A 6 8.58 -9.69 15.90
C LEU A 6 8.05 -9.80 14.47
N TYR A 7 6.83 -9.31 14.27
CA TYR A 7 6.23 -9.19 12.96
C TYR A 7 6.61 -7.86 12.31
N TYR A 8 7.19 -7.91 11.12
CA TYR A 8 7.58 -6.69 10.41
C TYR A 8 7.44 -6.86 8.89
N PHE A 9 7.22 -5.73 8.23
CA PHE A 9 7.37 -5.62 6.78
C PHE A 9 8.85 -5.52 6.44
N ASP A 10 9.33 -6.32 5.49
CA ASP A 10 10.74 -6.29 5.03
C ASP A 10 11.00 -5.08 4.13
N MET A 11 10.80 -3.90 4.71
CA MET A 11 10.88 -2.57 4.09
C MET A 11 11.76 -1.66 4.95
N GLY A 12 11.95 -0.41 4.50
CA GLY A 12 12.82 0.58 5.15
C GLY A 12 12.64 0.62 6.68
N GLY A 13 13.72 0.34 7.40
CA GLY A 13 13.75 0.34 8.86
C GLY A 13 13.49 -1.01 9.53
N ARG A 14 12.87 -2.02 8.89
CA ARG A 14 12.73 -3.42 9.41
C ARG A 14 12.42 -3.55 10.92
N ALA A 15 11.52 -2.69 11.42
CA ALA A 15 11.19 -2.57 12.84
C ALA A 15 12.39 -2.29 13.78
N GLU A 16 13.38 -1.51 13.33
CA GLU A 16 14.62 -1.21 14.07
C GLU A 16 14.36 -0.69 15.48
N PHE A 17 13.34 0.17 15.63
CA PHE A 17 12.93 0.66 16.93
C PHE A 17 12.57 -0.48 17.90
N MET A 18 11.83 -1.49 17.43
CA MET A 18 11.48 -2.66 18.26
C MET A 18 12.70 -3.53 18.55
N ARG A 19 13.60 -3.71 17.57
CA ARG A 19 14.86 -4.44 17.76
C ARG A 19 15.72 -3.81 18.85
N MET A 20 15.89 -2.49 18.81
CA MET A 20 16.61 -1.74 19.84
C MET A 20 16.03 -1.97 21.24
N MET A 21 14.69 -1.93 21.37
CA MET A 21 14.00 -2.17 22.64
C MET A 21 14.21 -3.59 23.16
N PHE A 22 14.14 -4.61 22.29
CA PHE A 22 14.39 -6.00 22.70
C PHE A 22 15.83 -6.21 23.17
N HIS A 23 16.81 -5.64 22.44
CA HIS A 23 18.21 -5.71 22.84
C HIS A 23 18.48 -5.00 24.17
N TYR A 24 17.92 -3.80 24.37
CA TYR A 24 18.04 -3.08 25.65
C TYR A 24 17.45 -3.87 26.83
N ALA A 25 16.32 -4.54 26.62
CA ALA A 25 15.65 -5.34 27.63
C ALA A 25 16.27 -6.75 27.85
N GLY A 26 17.29 -7.13 27.07
CA GLY A 26 17.84 -8.49 27.10
C GLY A 26 16.84 -9.58 26.69
N ALA A 27 15.81 -9.22 25.93
CA ALA A 27 14.74 -10.13 25.51
C ALA A 27 15.11 -10.83 24.19
N SER A 28 14.92 -12.15 24.14
CA SER A 28 15.01 -12.92 22.90
C SER A 28 13.75 -12.73 22.04
N PHE A 29 13.94 -12.57 20.73
CA PHE A 29 12.85 -12.53 19.77
C PHE A 29 13.18 -13.32 18.49
N GLU A 30 12.14 -13.80 17.82
CA GLU A 30 12.22 -14.38 16.48
C GLU A 30 11.64 -13.43 15.45
N ASP A 31 12.29 -13.38 14.28
CA ASP A 31 11.83 -12.60 13.13
C ASP A 31 10.75 -13.37 12.38
N ASP A 32 9.57 -12.77 12.23
CA ASP A 32 8.49 -13.30 11.40
C ASP A 32 8.20 -12.34 10.25
N LYS A 33 8.51 -12.82 9.04
CA LYS A 33 8.36 -12.07 7.80
C LYS A 33 6.91 -12.13 7.33
N LEU A 34 6.07 -11.39 8.05
CA LEU A 34 4.63 -11.29 7.79
C LEU A 34 4.35 -10.82 6.34
N TYR A 35 5.28 -10.10 5.70
CA TYR A 35 5.10 -9.59 4.33
C TYR A 35 4.87 -10.67 3.25
N LYS A 36 5.79 -11.62 3.10
CA LYS A 36 5.71 -12.61 1.98
C LYS A 36 4.76 -13.75 2.28
N GLU A 37 4.69 -14.18 3.53
CA GLU A 37 3.95 -15.40 3.90
C GLU A 37 2.48 -15.12 4.20
N GLU A 38 2.15 -13.92 4.69
CA GLU A 38 0.80 -13.58 5.13
C GLU A 38 0.20 -12.43 4.30
N PHE A 39 0.90 -11.30 4.20
CA PHE A 39 0.36 -10.10 3.57
C PHE A 39 0.20 -10.22 2.05
N GLU A 40 1.22 -10.66 1.32
CA GLU A 40 1.15 -10.81 -0.14
C GLU A 40 0.04 -11.79 -0.58
N PRO A 41 -0.10 -13.00 0.03
CA PRO A 41 -1.22 -13.89 -0.27
C PRO A 41 -2.58 -13.33 0.12
N ALA A 42 -2.69 -12.63 1.25
CA ALA A 42 -3.95 -12.02 1.69
C ALA A 42 -4.37 -10.86 0.77
N ALA A 43 -3.43 -10.00 0.40
CA ALA A 43 -3.63 -8.93 -0.56
C ALA A 43 -4.08 -9.51 -1.90
N ALA A 44 -3.36 -10.50 -2.44
CA ALA A 44 -3.69 -11.16 -3.70
C ALA A 44 -5.10 -11.76 -3.72
N LYS A 45 -5.58 -12.32 -2.60
CA LYS A 45 -6.96 -12.82 -2.47
C LYS A 45 -8.01 -11.69 -2.51
N GLY A 46 -7.66 -10.51 -2.02
CA GLY A 46 -8.56 -9.35 -1.98
C GLY A 46 -8.67 -8.62 -3.32
N LEU A 47 -7.59 -8.54 -4.11
CA LEU A 47 -7.54 -7.74 -5.34
C LEU A 47 -8.66 -8.03 -6.37
N PRO A 48 -9.07 -9.29 -6.63
CA PRO A 48 -10.10 -9.58 -7.62
C PRO A 48 -11.45 -8.89 -7.37
N ILE A 49 -11.80 -8.59 -6.12
CA ILE A 49 -13.06 -7.90 -5.82
C ILE A 49 -13.05 -6.45 -6.32
N PHE A 50 -11.91 -5.78 -6.23
CA PHE A 50 -11.75 -4.40 -6.67
C PHE A 50 -11.78 -4.29 -8.19
N GLU A 51 -11.10 -5.21 -8.88
CA GLU A 51 -11.18 -5.29 -10.34
C GLU A 51 -12.59 -5.61 -10.83
N LYS A 52 -13.33 -6.46 -10.11
CA LYS A 52 -14.75 -6.73 -10.41
C LYS A 52 -15.57 -5.44 -10.34
N TYR A 53 -15.44 -4.65 -9.27
CA TYR A 53 -16.20 -3.39 -9.15
C TYR A 53 -15.84 -2.37 -10.25
N LEU A 54 -14.56 -2.26 -10.60
CA LEU A 54 -14.13 -1.39 -11.70
C LEU A 54 -14.72 -1.84 -13.05
N LYS A 55 -14.74 -3.16 -13.33
CA LYS A 55 -15.40 -3.71 -14.52
C LYS A 55 -16.89 -3.41 -14.55
N GLU A 56 -17.58 -3.62 -13.42
CA GLU A 56 -19.03 -3.41 -13.32
C GLU A 56 -19.43 -1.92 -13.41
N SER A 57 -18.56 -1.02 -12.97
CA SER A 57 -18.75 0.43 -13.11
C SER A 57 -18.71 0.90 -14.57
N GLY A 58 -17.81 0.31 -15.38
CA GLY A 58 -17.53 0.69 -16.77
C GLY A 58 -16.96 2.10 -16.97
N ASN A 59 -16.71 2.88 -15.91
CA ASN A 59 -16.27 4.28 -16.02
C ASN A 59 -14.85 4.52 -15.47
N GLY A 60 -14.22 3.49 -14.88
CA GLY A 60 -12.89 3.55 -14.27
C GLY A 60 -12.85 4.09 -12.83
N PHE A 61 -14.02 4.31 -12.22
CA PHE A 61 -14.19 4.55 -10.79
C PHE A 61 -14.94 3.38 -10.13
N TYR A 62 -14.87 3.23 -8.82
CA TYR A 62 -15.45 2.05 -8.16
C TYR A 62 -16.98 1.96 -8.25
N PHE A 63 -17.67 3.08 -8.48
CA PHE A 63 -19.12 3.14 -8.52
C PHE A 63 -19.64 3.72 -9.84
N LYS A 64 -20.82 3.26 -10.27
CA LYS A 64 -21.51 3.76 -11.48
C LYS A 64 -21.82 5.26 -11.41
N SER A 65 -21.94 5.81 -10.21
CA SER A 65 -22.12 7.25 -9.97
C SER A 65 -20.89 8.09 -10.33
N GLY A 66 -19.74 7.46 -10.62
CA GLY A 66 -18.49 8.14 -10.92
C GLY A 66 -17.58 8.24 -9.70
N LEU A 67 -16.75 9.28 -9.67
CA LEU A 67 -15.74 9.53 -8.64
C LEU A 67 -16.36 9.61 -7.24
N THR A 68 -15.79 8.87 -6.29
CA THR A 68 -16.15 8.86 -4.88
C THR A 68 -14.92 8.93 -3.98
N TRP A 69 -15.13 9.04 -2.67
CA TRP A 69 -14.02 9.00 -1.72
C TRP A 69 -13.23 7.67 -1.76
N ALA A 70 -13.89 6.57 -2.14
CA ALA A 70 -13.26 5.26 -2.24
C ALA A 70 -12.14 5.24 -3.29
N ASP A 71 -12.31 5.97 -4.40
CA ASP A 71 -11.31 6.06 -5.45
C ASP A 71 -10.03 6.73 -4.95
N PHE A 72 -10.12 7.78 -4.14
CA PHE A 72 -8.94 8.43 -3.55
C PHE A 72 -8.19 7.53 -2.56
N PHE A 73 -8.95 6.83 -1.71
CA PHE A 73 -8.35 5.91 -0.73
C PHE A 73 -7.65 4.76 -1.44
N LEU A 74 -8.36 4.11 -2.36
CA LEU A 74 -7.86 2.94 -3.06
C LEU A 74 -6.73 3.29 -4.03
N SER A 75 -6.81 4.42 -4.76
CA SER A 75 -5.69 4.86 -5.62
C SER A 75 -4.41 5.07 -4.81
N SER A 76 -4.51 5.73 -3.66
CA SER A 76 -3.35 5.92 -2.77
C SER A 76 -2.82 4.59 -2.23
N PHE A 77 -3.71 3.65 -1.94
CA PHE A 77 -3.32 2.33 -1.44
C PHE A 77 -2.65 1.48 -2.53
N TRP A 78 -3.10 1.57 -3.78
CA TRP A 78 -2.47 0.88 -4.91
C TRP A 78 -1.07 1.38 -5.20
N GLU A 79 -0.83 2.68 -5.07
CA GLU A 79 0.52 3.26 -5.19
C GLU A 79 1.47 2.70 -4.12
N VAL A 80 0.97 2.54 -2.89
CA VAL A 80 1.72 1.85 -1.83
C VAL A 80 2.03 0.43 -2.27
N LEU A 81 1.02 -0.37 -2.64
CA LEU A 81 1.25 -1.75 -3.08
C LEU A 81 2.20 -1.85 -4.27
N ASN A 82 2.16 -0.92 -5.21
CA ASN A 82 3.07 -0.88 -6.35
C ASN A 82 4.52 -0.57 -5.94
N HIS A 83 4.73 0.22 -4.89
CA HIS A 83 6.07 0.43 -4.33
C HIS A 83 6.60 -0.81 -3.60
N LEU A 84 5.70 -1.65 -3.08
CA LEU A 84 6.06 -2.81 -2.27
C LEU A 84 6.20 -4.10 -3.10
N ILE A 85 5.34 -4.27 -4.10
CA ILE A 85 5.20 -5.49 -4.89
C ILE A 85 5.69 -5.17 -6.32
N PRO A 86 6.79 -5.82 -6.77
CA PRO A 86 7.25 -5.69 -8.15
C PRO A 86 6.16 -6.04 -9.16
N ASP A 87 6.07 -5.22 -10.21
CA ASP A 87 5.16 -5.40 -11.34
C ASP A 87 3.67 -5.40 -10.96
N PHE A 88 3.30 -4.83 -9.81
CA PHE A 88 1.92 -4.81 -9.32
C PHE A 88 0.96 -4.22 -10.34
N PHE A 89 1.24 -3.02 -10.85
CA PHE A 89 0.38 -2.38 -11.85
C PHE A 89 0.41 -3.07 -13.22
N GLU A 90 1.49 -3.78 -13.57
CA GLU A 90 1.54 -4.59 -14.78
C GLU A 90 0.59 -5.79 -14.69
N LYS A 91 0.49 -6.40 -13.51
CA LYS A 91 -0.44 -7.50 -13.21
C LYS A 91 -1.88 -7.04 -13.00
N HIS A 92 -2.08 -5.78 -12.59
CA HIS A 92 -3.39 -5.22 -12.23
C HIS A 92 -3.71 -3.92 -12.98
N PRO A 93 -3.86 -3.96 -14.32
CA PRO A 93 -4.01 -2.76 -15.15
C PRO A 93 -5.28 -1.94 -14.83
N LEU A 94 -6.34 -2.56 -14.35
CA LEU A 94 -7.57 -1.83 -13.96
C LEU A 94 -7.37 -0.98 -12.70
N LEU A 95 -6.59 -1.48 -11.73
CA LEU A 95 -6.25 -0.72 -10.53
C LEU A 95 -5.34 0.46 -10.90
N LYS A 96 -4.42 0.24 -11.85
CA LYS A 96 -3.61 1.30 -12.43
C LYS A 96 -4.47 2.35 -13.12
N GLU A 97 -5.43 1.95 -13.95
CA GLU A 97 -6.32 2.88 -14.65
C GLU A 97 -7.09 3.78 -13.67
N ASN A 98 -7.62 3.19 -12.58
CA ASN A 98 -8.28 3.96 -11.52
C ASN A 98 -7.31 4.98 -10.88
N ALA A 99 -6.10 4.54 -10.51
CA ALA A 99 -5.09 5.42 -9.93
C ALA A 99 -4.68 6.56 -10.88
N ASP A 100 -4.45 6.24 -12.16
CA ASP A 100 -4.14 7.21 -13.21
C ASP A 100 -5.27 8.24 -13.37
N LYS A 101 -6.53 7.79 -13.39
CA LYS A 101 -7.72 8.65 -13.51
C LYS A 101 -7.86 9.60 -12.32
N VAL A 102 -7.67 9.09 -11.10
CA VAL A 102 -7.69 9.93 -9.89
C VAL A 102 -6.55 10.95 -9.91
N ASN A 103 -5.33 10.51 -10.25
CA ASN A 103 -4.17 11.38 -10.34
C ASN A 103 -4.33 12.43 -11.44
N ALA A 104 -5.02 12.13 -12.54
CA ALA A 104 -5.27 13.08 -13.64
C ALA A 104 -6.27 14.21 -13.30
N LEU A 105 -6.98 14.13 -12.17
CA LEU A 105 -7.94 15.15 -11.77
C LEU A 105 -7.22 16.51 -11.55
N PRO A 106 -7.71 17.64 -12.10
CA PRO A 106 -7.03 18.92 -12.01
C PRO A 106 -6.73 19.38 -10.58
N GLN A 107 -7.66 19.11 -9.65
CA GLN A 107 -7.52 19.45 -8.24
C GLN A 107 -6.42 18.63 -7.57
N ILE A 108 -6.29 17.36 -7.93
CA ILE A 108 -5.24 16.46 -7.43
C ILE A 108 -3.90 16.85 -8.03
N GLN A 109 -3.83 17.12 -9.34
CA GLN A 109 -2.60 17.62 -9.98
C GLN A 109 -2.10 18.91 -9.34
N LYS A 110 -3.00 19.83 -8.99
CA LYS A 110 -2.64 21.04 -8.24
C LYS A 110 -2.02 20.70 -6.88
N TYR A 111 -2.69 19.85 -6.09
CA TYR A 111 -2.18 19.40 -4.79
C TYR A 111 -0.82 18.69 -4.91
N LEU A 112 -0.64 17.79 -5.87
CA LEU A 112 0.60 17.04 -6.07
C LEU A 112 1.80 17.95 -6.39
N LYS A 113 1.57 19.07 -7.08
CA LYS A 113 2.60 20.10 -7.32
C LYS A 113 2.97 20.88 -6.06
N GLU A 114 1.99 21.14 -5.20
CA GLU A 114 2.15 21.97 -3.98
C GLU A 114 2.68 21.16 -2.78
N ARG A 115 2.35 19.86 -2.67
CA ARG A 115 2.64 19.05 -1.48
C ARG A 115 4.12 18.71 -1.27
N GLY A 116 4.97 18.93 -2.27
CA GLY A 116 6.38 18.52 -2.25
C GLY A 116 6.60 17.01 -2.33
N ASP A 117 7.86 16.58 -2.26
CA ASP A 117 8.23 15.17 -2.31
C ASP A 117 8.06 14.52 -0.93
N ILE A 118 7.05 13.64 -0.80
CA ILE A 118 6.76 12.92 0.46
C ILE A 118 7.87 11.93 0.85
N ASN A 119 8.74 11.55 -0.08
CA ASN A 119 9.86 10.64 0.17
C ASN A 119 11.13 11.38 0.61
N LYS A 120 11.15 12.71 0.54
CA LYS A 120 12.20 13.52 1.16
C LYS A 120 11.87 13.70 2.63
N ARG A 121 12.63 13.06 3.52
CA ARG A 121 12.63 13.44 4.94
C ARG A 121 13.03 14.92 5.02
N PRO A 122 12.35 15.74 5.85
CA PRO A 122 12.88 17.06 6.18
C PRO A 122 14.30 16.87 6.74
N ALA A 123 15.23 17.67 6.23
CA ALA A 123 16.63 17.69 6.67
C ALA A 123 16.74 18.07 8.15
#